data_AF-A0A2U2MUC8-F1
#
_entry.id   AF-A0A2U2MUC8-F1
#
_cell.length_a   1.000
_cell.length_b   1.000
_cell.length_c   1.000
_cell.angle_alpha   90.00
_cell.angle_beta   90.00
_cell.angle_gamma   90.00
#
_symmetry.space_group_name_H-M   'P 1'
#
loop_
_entity.id
_entity.type
_entity.pdbx_description
1 polymer ?
#
loop_
_entity_poly.entity_id
_entity_poly.type
_entity_poly.pdbx_seq_one_letter_code
_entity_poly.pdbx_strand_id
1 'polypeptide(L)'
;MGNVKLRHAHLGSTIVLQCGYTVHMDINEATAKALSAERSAAHLTIKDLAQKSGVPERTLIRILKGERNINVMQVAQLSSVFGIYPHEIIESAERYIERDERGPIELIDNTPADSPVRAGDALADRIAGADDVEARVEETRRLLRENPMGLAASEDGLKQAYIEYGDGDEAA
;
A
#
# COMPACT_ATOMS: atom_id res chain seq x y z
N MET A 1 54.38 21.93 -24.50
CA MET A 1 53.10 22.31 -25.14
C MET A 1 52.21 21.07 -25.11
N GLY A 2 51.06 20.98 -24.45
CA GLY A 2 50.30 21.85 -23.57
C GLY A 2 49.28 20.97 -22.84
N ASN A 3 49.01 21.27 -21.56
CA ASN A 3 48.02 20.57 -20.75
C ASN A 3 46.60 20.85 -21.27
N VAL A 4 45.81 19.82 -21.57
CA VAL A 4 44.37 19.97 -21.86
C VAL A 4 43.54 19.35 -20.74
N LYS A 5 42.94 20.28 -20.01
CA LYS A 5 41.91 20.22 -18.97
C LYS A 5 40.86 19.10 -19.19
N LEU A 6 40.84 18.08 -18.34
CA LEU A 6 39.68 17.19 -18.17
C LEU A 6 38.62 17.92 -17.33
N ARG A 7 37.68 18.58 -18.02
CA ARG A 7 36.44 19.04 -17.39
C ARG A 7 35.48 17.86 -17.33
N HIS A 8 34.94 17.62 -16.15
CA HIS A 8 33.85 16.69 -15.91
C HIS A 8 32.66 17.08 -16.78
N ALA A 9 32.21 16.15 -17.62
CA ALA A 9 30.90 16.21 -18.24
C ALA A 9 30.16 14.94 -17.80
N HIS A 10 29.07 15.18 -17.08
CA HIS A 10 28.10 14.20 -16.63
C HIS A 10 27.46 13.58 -17.90
N LEU A 11 28.08 12.51 -18.40
CA LEU A 11 27.55 11.78 -19.55
C LEU A 11 26.41 10.91 -19.02
N GLY A 12 25.23 11.24 -19.54
CA GLY A 12 23.96 10.64 -19.21
C GLY A 12 24.05 9.13 -19.13
N SER A 13 23.40 8.62 -18.08
CA SER A 13 23.20 7.21 -17.81
C SER A 13 22.93 6.46 -19.11
N THR A 14 23.89 5.61 -19.46
CA THR A 14 23.82 4.69 -20.58
C THR A 14 22.51 3.93 -20.49
N ILE A 15 21.54 4.28 -21.35
CA ILE A 15 20.40 3.42 -21.63
C ILE A 15 21.00 2.15 -22.20
N VAL A 16 21.09 1.14 -21.35
CA VAL A 16 21.49 -0.19 -21.74
C VAL A 16 20.37 -0.70 -22.65
N LEU A 17 20.57 -0.55 -23.96
CA LEU A 17 19.88 -1.34 -24.98
C LEU A 17 20.39 -2.78 -24.86
N GLN A 18 20.03 -3.43 -23.76
CA GLN A 18 20.10 -4.87 -23.67
C GLN A 18 18.88 -5.38 -24.42
N CYS A 19 19.11 -6.23 -25.42
CA CYS A 19 18.12 -7.08 -26.04
C CYS A 19 17.29 -7.76 -24.94
N GLY A 20 16.18 -7.12 -24.56
CA GLY A 20 15.43 -7.43 -23.35
C GLY A 20 14.03 -7.80 -23.77
N TYR A 21 13.72 -9.09 -23.76
CA TYR A 21 12.34 -9.50 -23.67
C TYR A 21 11.87 -9.05 -22.29
N THR A 22 11.16 -7.92 -22.21
CA THR A 22 10.36 -7.60 -21.04
C THR A 22 9.38 -8.75 -20.88
N VAL A 23 9.61 -9.63 -19.91
CA VAL A 23 8.68 -10.69 -19.59
C VAL A 23 7.52 -10.01 -18.88
N HIS A 24 6.57 -9.54 -19.66
CA HIS A 24 5.30 -9.04 -19.15
C HIS A 24 4.60 -10.17 -18.39
N MET A 25 3.97 -9.82 -17.28
CA MET A 25 3.20 -10.76 -16.46
C MET A 25 2.18 -11.54 -17.31
N ASP A 26 2.23 -12.88 -17.23
CA ASP A 26 1.24 -13.75 -17.90
C ASP A 26 -0.10 -13.70 -17.14
N ILE A 27 -1.21 -13.96 -17.85
CA ILE A 27 -2.55 -14.02 -17.25
C ILE A 27 -2.64 -15.05 -16.13
N ASN A 28 -1.91 -16.16 -16.22
CA ASN A 28 -1.86 -17.16 -15.15
C ASN A 28 -1.19 -16.64 -13.89
N GLU A 29 -0.09 -15.91 -14.05
CA GLU A 29 0.65 -15.29 -12.95
C GLU A 29 -0.19 -14.18 -12.31
N ALA A 30 -0.83 -13.34 -13.14
CA ALA A 30 -1.72 -12.29 -12.69
C ALA A 30 -2.95 -12.86 -11.94
N THR A 31 -3.52 -13.97 -12.42
CA THR A 31 -4.64 -14.66 -11.76
C THR A 31 -4.20 -15.27 -10.43
N ALA A 32 -3.02 -15.87 -10.36
CA ALA A 32 -2.44 -16.39 -9.12
C ALA A 32 -2.23 -15.27 -8.08
N LYS A 33 -1.78 -14.10 -8.53
CA LYS A 33 -1.61 -12.90 -7.71
C LYS A 33 -2.95 -12.37 -7.19
N ALA A 34 -3.96 -12.28 -8.06
CA ALA A 34 -5.32 -11.89 -7.68
C ALA A 34 -5.91 -12.83 -6.63
N LEU A 35 -5.85 -14.15 -6.86
CA LEU A 35 -6.34 -15.15 -5.90
C LEU A 35 -5.58 -15.09 -4.56
N SER A 36 -4.28 -14.80 -4.60
CA SER A 36 -3.49 -14.64 -3.38
C SER A 36 -3.90 -13.40 -2.59
N ALA A 37 -4.21 -12.30 -3.28
CA ALA A 37 -4.72 -11.08 -2.66
C ALA A 37 -6.11 -11.31 -2.05
N GLU A 38 -7.04 -11.90 -2.80
CA GLU A 38 -8.38 -12.23 -2.32
C GLU A 38 -8.35 -13.16 -1.10
N ARG A 39 -7.52 -14.21 -1.14
CA ARG A 39 -7.30 -15.08 0.03
C ARG A 39 -6.82 -14.29 1.25
N SER A 40 -5.93 -13.32 1.03
CA SER A 40 -5.36 -12.51 2.11
C SER A 40 -6.41 -11.57 2.69
N ALA A 41 -7.28 -10.99 1.85
CA ALA A 41 -8.42 -10.18 2.25
C ALA A 41 -9.49 -10.99 3.01
N ALA A 42 -9.75 -12.22 2.58
CA ALA A 42 -10.69 -13.13 3.24
C ALA A 42 -10.15 -13.79 4.51
N HIS A 43 -8.87 -13.58 4.85
CA HIS A 43 -8.18 -14.20 5.99
C HIS A 43 -8.30 -15.74 6.04
N LEU A 44 -8.36 -16.40 4.88
CA LEU A 44 -8.47 -17.86 4.79
C LEU A 44 -7.09 -18.52 4.71
N THR A 45 -6.90 -19.61 5.46
CA THR A 45 -5.72 -20.45 5.27
C THR A 45 -5.83 -21.22 3.95
N ILE A 46 -4.68 -21.69 3.41
CA ILE A 46 -4.67 -22.49 2.19
C ILE A 46 -5.47 -23.79 2.38
N LYS A 47 -5.40 -24.37 3.58
CA LYS A 47 -6.15 -25.59 3.95
C LYS A 47 -7.65 -25.36 3.93
N ASP A 48 -8.11 -24.27 4.55
CA ASP A 48 -9.54 -23.93 4.58
C ASP A 48 -10.08 -23.64 3.18
N LEU A 49 -9.30 -22.91 2.38
CA LEU A 49 -9.66 -22.61 1.00
C LEU A 49 -9.73 -23.88 0.14
N ALA A 50 -8.78 -24.81 0.31
CA ALA A 50 -8.78 -26.10 -0.37
C ALA A 50 -10.01 -26.94 0.00
N GLN A 51 -10.35 -26.99 1.30
CA GLN A 51 -11.52 -27.73 1.78
C GLN A 51 -12.83 -27.14 1.24
N LYS A 52 -12.99 -25.81 1.26
CA LYS A 52 -14.22 -25.14 0.82
C LYS A 52 -14.39 -25.16 -0.71
N SER A 53 -13.31 -25.03 -1.47
CA SER A 53 -13.36 -25.00 -2.94
C SER A 53 -13.39 -26.39 -3.59
N GLY A 54 -13.03 -27.44 -2.83
CA GLY A 54 -12.85 -28.80 -3.37
C GLY A 54 -11.58 -28.96 -4.22
N VAL A 55 -10.71 -27.95 -4.29
CA VAL A 55 -9.43 -28.01 -4.99
C VAL A 55 -8.36 -28.59 -4.05
N PRO A 56 -7.58 -29.60 -4.48
CA PRO A 56 -6.55 -30.20 -3.62
C PRO A 56 -5.50 -29.18 -3.16
N GLU A 57 -5.11 -29.23 -1.88
CA GLU A 57 -4.19 -28.26 -1.26
C GLU A 57 -2.87 -28.12 -2.05
N ARG A 58 -2.25 -29.24 -2.45
CA ARG A 58 -1.03 -29.22 -3.26
C ARG A 58 -1.22 -28.55 -4.62
N THR A 59 -2.40 -28.68 -5.22
CA THR A 59 -2.74 -28.02 -6.48
C THR A 59 -2.89 -26.52 -6.26
N LEU A 60 -3.61 -26.12 -5.20
CA LEU A 60 -3.83 -24.73 -4.85
C LEU A 60 -2.52 -24.00 -4.54
N ILE A 61 -1.60 -24.63 -3.80
CA ILE A 61 -0.26 -24.06 -3.53
C ILE A 61 0.49 -23.75 -4.83
N ARG A 62 0.50 -24.67 -5.79
CA ARG A 62 1.21 -24.49 -7.06
C ARG A 62 0.55 -23.43 -7.94
N ILE A 63 -0.78 -23.38 -7.94
CA ILE A 63 -1.55 -22.33 -8.62
C ILE A 63 -1.20 -20.96 -8.03
N LEU A 64 -1.28 -20.80 -6.71
CA LEU A 64 -1.01 -19.52 -6.04
C LEU A 64 0.45 -19.05 -6.19
N LYS A 65 1.39 -19.98 -6.41
CA LYS A 65 2.79 -19.67 -6.71
C LYS A 65 3.06 -19.36 -8.20
N GLY A 66 2.06 -19.47 -9.07
CA GLY A 66 2.25 -19.34 -10.52
C GLY A 66 2.98 -20.52 -11.17
N GLU A 67 3.21 -21.63 -10.45
CA GLU A 67 3.88 -22.83 -10.98
C GLU A 67 2.95 -23.72 -11.83
N ARG A 68 1.64 -23.46 -11.79
CA ARG A 68 0.63 -24.24 -12.48
C ARG A 68 -0.49 -23.35 -13.00
N ASN A 69 -0.80 -23.52 -14.28
CA ASN A 69 -1.93 -22.86 -14.92
C ASN A 69 -3.25 -23.22 -14.23
N ILE A 70 -4.12 -22.23 -14.12
CA ILE A 70 -5.44 -22.37 -13.54
C ILE A 70 -6.49 -22.51 -14.63
N ASN A 71 -7.43 -23.45 -14.46
CA ASN A 71 -8.57 -23.60 -15.36
C ASN A 71 -9.73 -22.69 -14.92
N VAL A 72 -10.53 -22.20 -15.86
CA VAL A 72 -11.81 -21.51 -15.66
C VAL A 72 -12.69 -22.20 -14.61
N MET A 73 -12.78 -23.53 -14.63
CA MET A 73 -13.54 -24.28 -13.62
C MET A 73 -13.01 -24.07 -12.20
N GLN A 74 -11.68 -23.99 -12.03
CA GLN A 74 -11.05 -23.76 -10.73
C GLN A 74 -11.20 -22.31 -10.27
N VAL A 75 -11.17 -21.35 -11.21
CA VAL A 75 -11.51 -19.94 -10.93
C VAL A 75 -12.95 -19.85 -10.41
N ALA A 76 -13.90 -20.56 -11.03
CA ALA A 76 -15.29 -20.61 -10.57
C ALA A 76 -15.44 -21.24 -9.17
N GLN A 77 -14.72 -22.32 -8.91
CA GLN A 77 -14.70 -22.96 -7.59
C GLN A 77 -14.16 -22.03 -6.51
N LEU A 78 -13.07 -21.31 -6.79
CA LEU A 78 -12.44 -20.41 -5.80
C LEU A 78 -13.27 -19.13 -5.59
N SER A 79 -13.78 -18.53 -6.67
CA SER A 79 -14.62 -17.33 -6.59
C SER A 79 -15.90 -17.55 -5.77
N SER A 80 -16.53 -18.72 -5.88
CA SER A 80 -17.69 -19.06 -5.04
C SER A 80 -17.38 -19.10 -3.54
N VAL A 81 -16.14 -19.41 -3.14
CA VAL A 81 -15.72 -19.36 -1.73
C VAL A 81 -15.53 -17.93 -1.23
N PHE A 82 -15.09 -17.03 -2.11
CA PHE A 82 -14.91 -15.62 -1.79
C PHE A 82 -16.21 -14.80 -1.88
N GLY A 83 -17.26 -15.36 -2.47
CA GLY A 83 -18.55 -14.66 -2.65
C GLY A 83 -18.52 -13.62 -3.79
N ILE A 84 -17.57 -13.76 -4.72
CA ILE A 84 -17.42 -12.92 -5.90
C ILE A 84 -17.64 -13.74 -7.17
N TYR A 85 -17.82 -13.07 -8.29
CA TYR A 85 -17.98 -13.73 -9.57
C TYR A 85 -16.61 -14.05 -10.22
N PRO A 86 -16.55 -15.09 -11.08
CA PRO A 86 -15.30 -15.46 -11.76
C PRO A 86 -14.70 -14.33 -12.59
N HIS A 87 -15.53 -13.49 -13.21
CA HIS A 87 -15.06 -12.37 -14.04
C HIS A 87 -14.33 -11.31 -13.20
N GLU A 88 -14.73 -11.08 -11.95
CA GLU A 88 -14.09 -10.08 -11.07
C GLU A 88 -12.65 -10.48 -10.69
N ILE A 89 -12.38 -11.79 -10.56
CA ILE A 89 -11.02 -12.31 -10.40
C ILE A 89 -10.17 -12.00 -11.65
N ILE A 90 -10.75 -12.20 -12.83
CA ILE A 90 -10.05 -11.97 -14.10
C ILE A 90 -9.82 -10.47 -14.32
N GLU A 91 -10.80 -9.61 -14.05
CA GLU A 91 -10.62 -8.15 -14.09
C GLU A 91 -9.51 -7.69 -13.14
N SER A 92 -9.45 -8.29 -11.94
CA SER A 92 -8.37 -8.00 -10.99
C SER A 92 -7.01 -8.47 -11.50
N ALA A 93 -6.96 -9.61 -12.20
CA ALA A 93 -5.76 -10.10 -12.87
C ALA A 93 -5.32 -9.16 -13.99
N GLU A 94 -6.23 -8.73 -14.87
CA GLU A 94 -5.96 -7.77 -15.94
C GLU A 94 -5.38 -6.46 -15.40
N ARG A 95 -5.91 -5.95 -14.28
CA ARG A 95 -5.32 -4.77 -13.60
C ARG A 95 -3.88 -4.99 -13.15
N TYR A 96 -3.49 -6.22 -12.78
CA TYR A 96 -2.08 -6.50 -12.46
C TYR A 96 -1.20 -6.50 -13.70
N ILE A 97 -1.68 -7.05 -14.81
CA ILE A 97 -0.97 -7.02 -16.10
C ILE A 97 -0.79 -5.57 -16.57
N GLU A 98 -1.85 -4.76 -16.57
CA GLU A 98 -1.77 -3.34 -16.94
C GLU A 98 -0.78 -2.56 -16.07
N ARG A 99 -0.71 -2.88 -14.77
CA ARG A 99 0.24 -2.24 -13.85
C ARG A 99 1.67 -2.67 -14.13
N ASP A 100 1.89 -3.93 -14.47
CA ASP A 100 3.18 -4.46 -14.86
C ASP A 100 3.67 -3.83 -16.17
N GLU A 101 2.77 -3.68 -17.15
CA GLU A 101 3.01 -3.02 -18.43
C GLU A 101 3.36 -1.53 -18.30
N ARG A 102 2.68 -0.80 -17.41
CA ARG A 102 2.99 0.61 -17.12
C ARG A 102 4.37 0.80 -16.46
N GLY A 103 4.91 -0.26 -15.86
CA GLY A 103 6.17 -0.21 -15.12
C GLY A 103 6.03 0.42 -13.74
N PRO A 104 7.10 0.35 -12.92
CA PRO A 104 7.09 0.94 -11.59
C PRO A 104 6.94 2.46 -11.66
N ILE A 105 6.15 3.01 -10.75
CA ILE A 105 6.11 4.46 -10.53
C ILE A 105 7.46 4.86 -9.95
N GLU A 106 8.26 5.62 -10.71
CA GLU A 106 9.45 6.26 -10.16
C GLU A 106 9.00 7.29 -9.11
N LEU A 107 9.26 6.97 -7.84
CA LEU A 107 9.13 7.96 -6.77
C LEU A 107 10.20 9.02 -7.01
N ILE A 108 9.79 10.17 -7.55
CA ILE A 108 10.67 11.34 -7.65
C ILE A 108 10.90 11.82 -6.22
N ASP A 109 12.01 11.38 -5.64
CA ASP A 109 12.43 11.82 -4.32
C ASP A 109 12.91 13.27 -4.46
N ASN A 110 12.01 14.23 -4.25
CA ASN A 110 12.34 15.67 -4.20
C ASN A 110 13.08 16.04 -2.90
N THR A 111 13.77 15.09 -2.27
CA THR A 111 14.62 15.36 -1.12
C THR A 111 15.89 16.06 -1.64
N PRO A 112 16.15 17.33 -1.29
CA PRO A 112 17.36 18.01 -1.71
C PRO A 112 18.59 17.24 -1.21
N ALA A 113 19.46 16.85 -2.15
CA ALA A 113 20.61 15.96 -1.96
C ALA A 113 21.69 16.45 -0.96
N ASP A 114 21.52 17.64 -0.38
CA ASP A 114 22.51 18.31 0.47
C ASP A 114 22.08 18.44 1.95
N SER A 115 21.06 17.72 2.42
CA SER A 115 20.79 17.63 3.87
C SER A 115 21.50 16.42 4.47
N PRO A 116 22.60 16.59 5.23
CA PRO A 116 23.28 15.50 5.92
C PRO A 116 22.48 15.11 7.16
N VAL A 117 21.29 14.52 6.97
CA VAL A 117 20.59 13.91 8.09
C VAL A 117 21.17 12.51 8.25
N ARG A 118 22.12 12.38 9.19
CA ARG A 118 22.47 11.08 9.77
C ARG A 118 21.21 10.52 10.42
N ALA A 119 20.47 9.70 9.67
CA ALA A 119 19.17 9.16 10.06
C ALA A 119 19.18 8.32 11.35
N GLY A 120 20.36 7.98 11.89
CA GLY A 120 20.51 7.32 13.18
C GLY A 120 20.54 8.25 14.40
N ASP A 121 21.17 9.43 14.30
CA ASP A 121 21.46 10.27 15.47
C ASP A 121 20.30 11.22 15.82
N ALA A 122 19.57 11.73 14.82
CA ALA A 122 18.47 12.67 15.06
C ALA A 122 17.23 12.02 15.71
N LEU A 123 17.03 10.72 15.53
CA LEU A 123 15.95 9.98 16.21
C LEU A 123 16.29 9.74 17.69
N ALA A 124 17.57 9.51 18.00
CA ALA A 124 18.04 9.33 19.36
C ALA A 124 17.84 10.61 20.21
N ASP A 125 18.11 11.79 19.67
CA ASP A 125 17.85 13.07 20.36
C ASP A 125 16.35 13.32 20.60
N ARG A 126 15.47 12.89 19.68
CA ARG A 126 14.00 13.00 19.87
C ARG A 126 13.48 12.03 20.93
N ILE A 127 14.12 10.88 21.11
CA ILE A 127 13.78 9.89 22.14
C ILE A 127 14.42 10.25 23.48
N ALA A 128 15.59 10.89 23.50
CA ALA A 128 16.27 11.35 24.72
C ALA A 128 15.53 12.49 25.44
N GLY A 129 14.59 13.18 24.79
CA GLY A 129 13.65 14.11 25.43
C GLY A 129 12.48 13.46 26.19
N ALA A 130 12.52 12.14 26.41
CA ALA A 130 11.44 11.38 27.07
C ALA A 130 11.33 11.60 28.59
N ASP A 131 12.23 12.36 29.22
CA ASP A 131 12.14 12.72 30.65
C ASP A 131 10.95 13.66 30.96
N ASP A 132 10.30 14.21 29.94
CA ASP A 132 9.22 15.20 30.08
C ASP A 132 7.82 14.60 29.81
N VAL A 133 7.73 13.32 29.43
CA VAL A 133 6.44 12.65 29.18
C VAL A 133 5.64 12.54 30.48
N GLU A 134 6.30 12.16 31.58
CA GLU A 134 5.63 12.01 32.88
C GLU A 134 5.11 13.36 33.39
N ALA A 135 5.88 14.45 33.24
CA ALA A 135 5.46 15.79 33.61
C ALA A 135 4.24 16.27 32.80
N ARG A 136 4.22 15.99 31.49
CA ARG A 136 3.07 16.32 30.61
C ARG A 136 1.83 15.49 30.93
N VAL A 137 2.01 14.22 31.30
CA VAL A 137 0.91 13.34 31.73
C VAL A 137 0.35 13.81 33.08
N GLU A 138 1.21 14.20 34.02
CA GLU A 138 0.83 14.75 35.33
C GLU A 138 0.10 16.09 35.18
N GLU A 139 0.57 16.98 34.31
CA GLU A 139 -0.10 18.25 33.98
C GLU A 139 -1.48 18.01 33.35
N THR A 140 -1.58 17.08 32.40
CA THR A 140 -2.86 16.70 31.78
C THR A 140 -3.82 16.12 32.82
N ARG A 141 -3.32 15.28 33.73
CA ARG A 141 -4.11 14.69 34.82
C ARG A 141 -4.56 15.73 35.84
N ARG A 142 -3.74 16.76 36.08
CA ARG A 142 -4.08 17.91 36.93
C ARG A 142 -5.16 18.78 36.29
N LEU A 143 -5.03 19.12 35.02
CA LEU A 143 -6.03 19.90 34.27
C LEU A 143 -7.38 19.20 34.21
N LEU A 144 -7.40 17.88 34.00
CA LEU A 144 -8.63 17.08 34.02
C LEU A 144 -9.29 17.03 35.41
N ARG A 145 -8.50 17.15 36.50
CA ARG A 145 -9.01 17.16 37.88
C ARG A 145 -9.52 18.55 38.29
N GLU A 146 -8.86 19.62 37.87
CA GLU A 146 -9.14 21.00 38.29
C GLU A 146 -10.15 21.70 37.38
N ASN A 147 -10.17 21.41 36.07
CA ASN A 147 -11.12 22.01 35.13
C ASN A 147 -11.43 21.07 33.94
N PRO A 148 -12.36 20.09 34.12
CA PRO A 148 -12.59 19.03 33.14
C PRO A 148 -13.12 19.51 31.78
N MET A 149 -13.65 20.73 31.70
CA MET A 149 -14.17 21.35 30.47
C MET A 149 -13.12 22.20 29.72
N GLY A 150 -11.94 22.44 30.28
CA GLY A 150 -10.92 23.32 29.69
C GLY A 150 -10.32 22.81 28.36
N LEU A 151 -10.31 21.49 28.14
CA LEU A 151 -9.82 20.90 26.88
C LEU A 151 -10.81 21.03 25.71
N ALA A 152 -12.11 21.16 25.98
CA ALA A 152 -13.12 21.24 24.92
C ALA A 152 -13.09 22.58 24.16
N ALA A 153 -12.56 23.64 24.79
CA ALA A 153 -12.49 24.97 24.20
C ALA A 153 -11.49 25.09 23.03
N SER A 154 -10.57 24.14 22.85
CA SER A 154 -9.62 24.15 21.73
C SER A 154 -10.12 23.45 20.45
N GLU A 155 -11.32 22.85 20.46
CA GLU A 155 -11.89 22.16 19.28
C GLU A 155 -13.02 22.93 18.58
N ASP A 156 -13.37 24.13 19.03
CA ASP A 156 -14.53 24.87 18.49
C ASP A 156 -14.26 25.59 17.15
N GLY A 157 -12.99 25.69 16.72
CA GLY A 157 -12.64 26.35 15.44
C GLY A 157 -13.05 25.57 14.19
N LEU A 158 -13.32 24.26 14.29
CA LEU A 158 -13.64 23.41 13.13
C LEU A 158 -15.11 22.98 13.06
N LYS A 159 -15.89 23.14 14.14
CA LYS A 159 -17.32 22.76 14.17
C LYS A 159 -18.23 23.77 13.46
N GLN A 160 -17.76 24.99 13.23
CA GLN A 160 -18.53 26.03 12.54
C GLN A 160 -18.62 25.86 11.02
N ALA A 161 -17.84 24.94 10.42
CA ALA A 161 -17.81 24.73 8.98
C ALA A 161 -18.90 23.77 8.43
N TYR A 162 -19.72 23.14 9.28
CA TYR A 162 -20.64 22.06 8.87
C TYR A 162 -22.10 22.24 9.35
N ILE A 163 -22.53 23.48 9.56
CA ILE A 163 -23.96 23.80 9.59
C ILE A 163 -24.28 24.51 8.27
N GLU A 164 -24.23 23.74 7.18
CA GLU A 164 -24.77 24.16 5.88
C GLU A 164 -26.25 23.77 5.84
N TYR A 165 -27.08 24.73 5.47
CA TYR A 165 -28.54 24.67 5.44
C TYR A 165 -29.03 23.52 4.55
N GLY A 166 -29.62 22.49 5.16
CA GLY A 166 -30.56 21.62 4.48
C GLY A 166 -31.95 22.22 4.61
N ASP A 167 -32.29 23.15 3.71
CA ASP A 167 -33.68 23.60 3.55
C ASP A 167 -34.53 22.38 3.17
N GLY A 168 -35.28 21.88 4.15
CA GLY A 168 -36.29 20.85 3.94
C GLY A 168 -37.46 21.46 3.18
N ASP A 169 -37.40 21.42 1.86
CA ASP A 169 -38.56 21.62 0.99
C ASP A 169 -39.54 20.44 1.18
N GLU A 170 -40.36 20.50 2.24
CA GLU A 170 -41.63 19.76 2.28
C GLU A 170 -42.66 20.58 1.49
N ALA A 171 -42.85 20.22 0.22
CA ALA A 171 -43.98 20.70 -0.58
C ALA A 171 -45.27 20.01 -0.11
N ALA A 172 -46.22 20.80 0.40
CA ALA A 172 -47.60 20.45 0.70
C ALA A 172 -48.50 20.51 -0.55
#